data_AF-A0A2V4NXM9-F1
#
_entry.id   AF-A0A2V4NXM9-F1
#
_cell.length_a   1.000
_cell.length_b   1.000
_cell.length_c   1.000
_cell.angle_alpha   90.00
_cell.angle_beta   90.00
_cell.angle_gamma   90.00
#
_symmetry.space_group_name_H-M   'P 1'
#
loop_
_entity.id
_entity.type
_entity.pdbx_description
1 polymer ?
#
loop_
_entity_poly.entity_id
_entity_poly.type
_entity_poly.pdbx_seq_one_letter_code
_entity_poly.pdbx_strand_id
1 'polypeptide(L)'
;MATSTLVPSTTVRFRLAQADQLGVFRFQSTSWDLAETVMDVQQELAASDGPSLCKLSLQLVRFSTRNGTAMAFRKPALTVLRTTDEQD
;
A
#
# COMPACT_ATOMS: atom_id res chain seq x y z
N MET A 1 6.82 10.06 -31.50
CA MET A 1 6.80 8.69 -30.95
C MET A 1 6.17 8.75 -29.58
N ALA A 2 5.00 8.13 -29.39
CA ALA A 2 4.35 8.08 -28.10
C ALA A 2 4.90 6.88 -27.33
N THR A 3 5.74 7.14 -26.33
CA THR A 3 6.19 6.10 -25.40
C THR A 3 4.99 5.71 -24.55
N SER A 4 4.34 4.59 -24.85
CA SER A 4 3.28 4.06 -23.99
C SER A 4 3.95 3.55 -22.71
N THR A 5 4.04 4.41 -21.71
CA THR A 5 4.56 4.05 -20.39
C THR A 5 3.50 3.18 -19.72
N LEU A 6 3.72 1.86 -19.71
CA LEU A 6 2.89 0.94 -18.95
C LEU A 6 3.02 1.32 -17.47
N VAL A 7 2.01 2.01 -16.93
CA VAL A 7 1.94 2.33 -15.50
C VAL A 7 1.31 1.15 -14.76
N PRO A 8 1.79 0.80 -13.57
CA PRO A 8 1.22 -0.28 -12.79
C PRO A 8 -0.16 0.15 -12.31
N SER A 9 -1.04 -0.82 -12.06
CA SER A 9 -2.34 -0.55 -11.44
C SER A 9 -2.54 -1.53 -10.31
N THR A 10 -2.34 -1.04 -9.09
CA THR A 10 -2.44 -1.84 -7.87
C THR A 10 -3.74 -1.52 -7.17
N THR A 11 -4.56 -2.54 -6.93
CA THR A 11 -5.82 -2.44 -6.20
C THR A 11 -5.73 -3.22 -4.89
N VAL A 12 -5.89 -2.52 -3.77
CA VAL A 12 -5.95 -3.11 -2.44
C VAL A 12 -7.39 -3.04 -1.94
N ARG A 13 -7.93 -4.19 -1.52
CA ARG A 13 -9.24 -4.28 -0.85
C ARG A 13 -9.02 -4.63 0.61
N PHE A 14 -9.67 -3.92 1.51
CA PHE A 14 -9.49 -4.10 2.95
C PHE A 14 -10.76 -3.75 3.73
N ARG A 15 -10.84 -4.25 4.97
CA ARG A 15 -11.84 -3.84 5.96
C ARG A 15 -11.15 -2.97 7.01
N LEU A 16 -11.88 -2.04 7.62
CA LEU A 16 -11.34 -1.24 8.71
C LEU A 16 -11.31 -2.08 9.99
N ALA A 17 -10.14 -2.19 10.62
CA ALA A 17 -9.92 -3.08 11.76
C ALA A 17 -10.80 -2.80 12.99
N GLN A 18 -11.40 -1.62 13.09
CA GLN A 18 -12.29 -1.22 14.20
C GLN A 18 -13.72 -0.93 13.72
N ALA A 19 -14.01 -1.18 12.44
CA ALA A 19 -15.31 -0.92 11.84
C ALA A 19 -15.53 -1.84 10.61
N ASP A 20 -15.39 -3.14 10.83
CA ASP A 20 -15.48 -4.16 9.77
C ASP A 20 -16.89 -4.27 9.18
N GLN A 21 -17.92 -3.92 9.97
CA GLN A 21 -19.32 -3.83 9.57
C GLN A 21 -19.58 -2.77 8.48
N LEU A 22 -18.67 -1.80 8.30
CA LEU A 22 -18.78 -0.81 7.22
C LEU A 22 -18.47 -1.41 5.85
N GLY A 23 -18.02 -2.66 5.81
CA GLY A 23 -17.78 -3.42 4.59
C GLY A 23 -16.37 -3.22 4.02
N VAL A 24 -16.25 -3.49 2.72
CA VAL A 24 -14.96 -3.55 2.02
C VAL A 24 -14.66 -2.23 1.34
N PHE A 25 -13.51 -1.66 1.68
CA PHE A 25 -12.95 -0.48 1.05
C PHE A 25 -12.03 -0.87 -0.10
N ARG A 26 -11.91 0.01 -1.09
CA ARG A 26 -11.03 -0.15 -2.24
C ARG A 26 -10.08 1.04 -2.35
N PHE A 27 -8.79 0.76 -2.37
CA PHE A 27 -7.75 1.73 -2.67
C PHE A 27 -7.05 1.33 -3.97
N GLN A 28 -6.95 2.26 -4.92
CA GLN A 28 -6.31 2.03 -6.21
C GLN A 28 -5.17 3.04 -6.39
N SER A 29 -4.02 2.57 -6.86
CA SER A 29 -2.86 3.42 -7.09
C SER A 29 -2.07 2.96 -8.32
N THR A 30 -1.46 3.92 -9.01
CA THR A 30 -0.48 3.68 -10.08
C THR A 30 0.97 3.84 -9.61
N SER A 31 1.20 3.78 -8.29
CA SER A 31 2.52 3.90 -7.67
C SER A 31 3.31 2.60 -7.83
N TRP A 32 4.46 2.68 -8.50
CA TRP A 32 5.42 1.57 -8.59
C TRP A 32 5.85 1.06 -7.22
N ASP A 33 6.16 1.97 -6.30
CA ASP A 33 6.54 1.59 -4.94
C ASP A 33 5.49 0.71 -4.24
N LEU A 34 4.20 0.99 -4.47
CA LEU A 34 3.14 0.19 -3.86
C LEU A 34 3.02 -1.16 -4.56
N ALA A 35 3.21 -1.21 -5.88
CA ALA A 35 3.20 -2.46 -6.63
C ALA A 35 4.30 -3.42 -6.12
N GLU A 36 5.49 -2.89 -5.83
CA GLU A 36 6.58 -3.65 -5.22
C GLU A 36 6.23 -4.13 -3.80
N THR A 37 5.80 -3.21 -2.92
CA THR A 37 5.45 -3.56 -1.53
C THR A 37 4.29 -4.55 -1.43
N VAL A 38 3.33 -4.53 -2.36
CA VAL A 38 2.19 -5.47 -2.34
C VAL A 38 2.65 -6.92 -2.54
N MET A 39 3.73 -7.15 -3.29
CA MET A 39 4.27 -8.49 -3.49
C MET A 39 4.82 -9.07 -2.19
N ASP A 40 5.60 -8.28 -1.44
CA ASP A 40 6.14 -8.66 -0.14
C ASP A 40 5.02 -8.89 0.88
N VAL A 41 4.04 -7.98 0.94
CA VAL A 41 2.88 -8.10 1.82
C VAL A 41 2.04 -9.33 1.48
N GLN A 42 1.87 -9.69 0.21
CA GLN A 42 1.17 -10.92 -0.18
C GLN A 42 1.86 -12.16 0.37
N GLN A 43 3.19 -12.18 0.34
CA GLN A 43 3.97 -13.29 0.87
C GLN A 43 3.85 -13.39 2.40
N GLU A 44 3.91 -12.27 3.11
CA GLU A 44 3.68 -12.24 4.57
C GLU A 44 2.26 -12.67 4.95
N LEU A 45 1.25 -12.24 4.20
CA LEU A 45 -0.15 -12.63 4.42
C LEU A 45 -0.39 -14.12 4.12
N ALA A 46 0.29 -14.67 3.11
CA ALA A 46 0.18 -16.10 2.77
C ALA A 46 0.79 -17.00 3.85
N ALA A 47 1.67 -16.46 4.70
CA ALA A 47 2.24 -17.17 5.83
C ALA A 47 1.36 -17.13 7.09
N SER A 48 0.26 -16.36 7.10
CA SER A 48 -0.65 -16.24 8.24
C SER A 48 -1.92 -17.07 8.05
N ASP A 49 -2.38 -17.78 9.08
CA ASP A 49 -3.58 -18.62 9.04
C ASP A 49 -4.89 -17.84 9.33
N GLY A 50 -4.97 -16.56 8.97
CA GLY A 50 -6.17 -15.76 9.19
C GLY A 50 -6.10 -14.30 8.78
N PRO A 51 -7.12 -13.49 9.14
CA PRO A 51 -7.09 -12.05 8.92
C PRO A 51 -5.90 -11.43 9.64
N SER A 52 -5.10 -10.67 8.90
CA SER A 52 -3.94 -9.95 9.43
C SER A 52 -4.22 -8.46 9.49
N LEU A 53 -3.69 -7.82 10.53
CA LEU A 53 -3.82 -6.38 10.71
C LEU A 53 -2.77 -5.68 9.86
N CYS A 54 -3.20 -4.90 8.88
CA CYS A 54 -2.31 -4.10 8.03
C CYS A 54 -2.56 -2.61 8.22
N LYS A 55 -1.50 -1.81 8.00
CA LYS A 55 -1.58 -0.35 7.93
C LYS A 55 -1.42 0.10 6.49
N LEU A 56 -2.43 0.76 5.96
CA LEU A 56 -2.35 1.52 4.73
C LEU A 56 -2.17 3.00 5.06
N SER A 57 -1.09 3.63 4.59
CA SER A 57 -0.76 5.02 4.87
C SER A 57 -0.38 5.79 3.60
N LEU A 58 -0.61 7.11 3.61
CA LEU A 58 -0.15 8.02 2.55
C LEU A 58 0.96 8.90 3.12
N GLN A 59 2.21 8.56 2.81
CA GLN A 59 3.38 9.26 3.30
C GLN A 59 3.68 10.48 2.42
N LEU A 60 3.87 11.64 3.04
CA LEU A 60 4.25 12.86 2.32
C LEU A 60 5.76 12.86 2.08
N VAL A 61 6.15 12.80 0.81
CA VAL A 61 7.55 12.93 0.39
C VAL A 61 7.74 14.35 -0.13
N ARG A 62 8.77 15.03 0.37
CA ARG A 62 9.19 16.36 -0.10
C ARG A 62 10.63 16.27 -0.57
N PHE A 63 10.90 16.77 -1.77
CA PHE A 63 12.26 16.83 -2.30
C PHE A 63 12.42 18.04 -3.22
N SER A 64 13.65 18.50 -3.34
CA SER A 64 14.01 19.54 -4.31
C SER A 64 14.55 18.86 -5.57
N THR A 65 14.01 19.21 -6.73
CA THR A 65 14.56 18.78 -8.01
C THR A 65 15.91 19.47 -8.27
N ARG A 66 16.69 18.94 -9.21
CA ARG A 66 18.02 19.48 -9.55
C ARG A 66 18.01 20.95 -9.97
N ASN A 67 16.88 21.46 -10.48
CA ASN A 67 16.66 22.87 -10.84
C ASN A 67 16.11 23.73 -9.69
N GLY A 68 16.08 23.22 -8.45
CA GLY A 68 15.68 23.98 -7.26
C GLY A 68 14.18 24.05 -7.00
N THR A 69 13.34 23.40 -7.82
CA THR A 69 11.89 23.36 -7.60
C THR A 69 11.55 22.42 -6.44
N ALA A 70 10.83 22.93 -5.45
CA ALA A 70 10.30 22.10 -4.37
C ALA A 70 9.11 21.27 -4.90
N MET A 71 9.23 19.95 -4.81
CA MET A 71 8.17 19.02 -5.14
C MET A 71 7.72 18.26 -3.90
N ALA A 72 6.42 18.00 -3.82
CA ALA A 72 5.83 17.19 -2.78
C ALA A 72 4.77 16.27 -3.38
N PHE A 73 4.80 14.99 -2.99
CA PHE A 73 3.79 14.02 -3.40
C PHE A 73 3.48 13.04 -2.26
N ARG A 74 2.34 12.35 -2.36
CA ARG A 74 1.95 11.32 -1.40
C ARG A 74 2.25 9.95 -1.98
N LYS A 75 3.13 9.21 -1.31
CA LYS A 75 3.44 7.81 -1.61
C LYS A 75 2.56 6.91 -0.74
N PRO A 76 1.76 6.00 -1.33
CA PRO A 76 1.08 4.97 -0.56
C PRO A 76 2.07 3.92 -0.05
N ALA A 77 1.92 3.51 1.20
CA ALA A 77 2.68 2.45 1.84
C ALA A 77 1.74 1.50 2.58
N LEU A 78 1.94 0.20 2.37
CA LEU A 78 1.20 -0.88 3.01
C LEU A 78 2.17 -1.71 3.84
N THR A 79 1.86 -1.95 5.11
CA THR A 79 2.69 -2.76 6.01
C THR A 79 1.83 -3.70 6.83
N VAL A 80 2.25 -4.95 7.01
CA VAL A 80 1.62 -5.86 7.99
C VAL A 80 2.07 -5.44 9.39
N LEU A 81 1.13 -5.33 10.34
CA LEU A 81 1.40 -4.96 11.73
C LEU A 81 1.37 -6.16 12.67
N ARG A 82 0.43 -7.08 12.44
CA ARG A 82 0.31 -8.36 13.17
C ARG A 82 -0.26 -9.42 12.26
N THR A 83 0.37 -10.58 12.24
CA THR A 83 -0.20 -11.82 11.71
C THR A 83 -0.92 -12.54 12.85
N THR A 84 -2.08 -13.12 12.59
CA THR A 84 -2.80 -13.89 13.62
C THR A 84 -2.15 -15.28 13.71
N ASP A 85 -0.99 -15.37 14.37
CA ASP A 85 -0.36 -16.62 14.81
C ASP A 85 0.17 -16.56 16.25
N GLU A 86 0.00 -15.44 16.96
CA GLU A 86 0.35 -15.33 18.38
C GLU A 86 -0.83 -14.72 19.17
N GLN A 87 -1.67 -15.61 19.69
CA GLN A 87 -2.39 -15.39 20.93
C GLN A 87 -1.96 -16.48 21.91
N ASP A 88 -1.07 -16.12 22.83
CA ASP A 88 -1.11 -16.66 24.20
C ASP A 88 -2.02 -15.75 25.04
#